data_AF-A0A3M1VJS8-F1
#
_entry.id   AF-A0A3M1VJS8-F1
#
_cell.length_a   1.000
_cell.length_b   1.000
_cell.length_c   1.000
_cell.angle_alpha   90.00
_cell.angle_beta   90.00
_cell.angle_gamma   90.00
#
_symmetry.space_group_name_H-M   'P 1'
#
loop_
_entity.id
_entity.type
_entity.pdbx_description
1 polymer ?
#
loop_
_entity_poly.entity_id
_entity_poly.type
_entity_poly.pdbx_seq_one_letter_code
_entity_poly.pdbx_strand_id
1 'polypeptide(L)'
;MKTDMSDKWGRAGPPGDEASAWRQPLRSTEWWGLFAGCVVALAVVVPVEVSRLRNAPLSGLAAWIATFNIDTSPFAPWLLVGLVLLWRRRRRRDDRAATDEVIDHGDAAARSAEACPPERSAEARGGSAKRIRRVTLGAAAVAGVSLACALYVAARPVGHEGRPFGSLPPAYHDEYSYLFQARTFLAGRWWFPSAPRHRELFDQMHVLNEGRFASRYFPGTGLWLAPWVAAGHPVWGQYVAGMLASVFVFLAARELGGDAFGLVSGLLFASAPGVALFGNLLLAHHPTLLGLTLFLWAFARMQRGGGWRWAFWAGCGLSWAMLCRPLTAAAFGLPFGIRFFGQGWRTLLAHKIRARTTAPQAVAAHDQTQTAATSAPAASSPDHPGRPRAFDVQTGWTPADWWRCTLGLAIPLA
;
A
#
# COMPACT_ATOMS: atom_id res chain seq x y z
N MET A 1 28.99 33.25 34.67
CA MET A 1 27.57 33.35 34.25
C MET A 1 27.56 33.08 32.74
N LYS A 2 27.53 31.81 32.29
CA LYS A 2 26.34 31.03 31.89
C LYS A 2 25.47 31.84 30.91
N THR A 3 25.23 31.42 29.67
CA THR A 3 24.80 30.07 29.26
C THR A 3 25.10 29.78 27.79
N ASP A 4 25.81 28.67 27.57
CA ASP A 4 25.84 27.91 26.33
C ASP A 4 24.43 27.30 26.10
N MET A 5 23.81 27.64 24.98
CA MET A 5 22.45 27.25 24.60
C MET A 5 22.40 25.95 23.79
N SER A 6 23.49 25.19 23.72
CA SER A 6 23.56 23.97 22.90
C SER A 6 23.15 22.66 23.61
N ASP A 7 22.93 22.67 24.94
CA ASP A 7 22.79 21.43 25.74
C ASP A 7 21.35 21.05 26.17
N LYS A 8 20.30 21.72 25.66
CA LYS A 8 18.90 21.44 26.04
C LYS A 8 18.04 20.66 25.03
N TRP A 9 18.67 19.96 24.09
CA TRP A 9 18.01 18.86 23.37
C TRP A 9 18.49 17.54 23.95
N GLY A 10 17.96 17.22 25.14
CA GLY A 10 18.14 15.93 25.78
C GLY A 10 17.75 14.81 24.83
N ARG A 11 18.78 14.10 24.33
CA ARG A 11 18.79 12.73 23.83
C ARG A 11 17.39 12.09 23.70
N ALA A 12 16.68 12.43 22.63
CA ALA A 12 15.90 11.41 21.96
C ALA A 12 16.94 10.43 21.42
N GLY A 13 17.14 9.31 22.13
CA GLY A 13 17.93 8.21 21.60
C GLY A 13 17.48 7.91 20.17
N PRO A 14 18.37 7.40 19.30
CA PRO A 14 17.98 7.03 17.94
C PRO A 14 16.70 6.18 18.02
N PRO A 15 15.73 6.32 17.09
CA PRO A 15 14.51 5.52 17.08
C PRO A 15 14.90 4.05 16.79
N GLY A 16 15.40 3.38 17.82
CA GLY A 16 16.04 2.07 17.76
C GLY A 16 15.04 0.94 17.93
N ASP A 17 13.98 1.13 18.71
CA ASP A 17 13.17 -0.01 19.15
C ASP A 17 11.81 -0.15 18.45
N GLU A 18 11.20 0.91 17.93
CA GLU A 18 9.90 0.75 17.21
C GLU A 18 10.07 0.37 15.74
N ALA A 19 11.19 0.75 15.11
CA ALA A 19 11.56 0.25 13.77
C ALA A 19 11.94 -1.24 13.79
N SER A 20 12.18 -1.81 14.98
CA SER A 20 12.54 -3.22 15.18
C SER A 20 11.31 -4.14 15.09
N ALA A 21 10.11 -3.67 15.49
CA ALA A 21 8.91 -4.51 15.64
C ALA A 21 8.43 -5.16 14.32
N TRP A 22 8.76 -4.55 13.17
CA TRP A 22 8.41 -5.05 11.82
C TRP A 22 9.63 -5.40 10.95
N ARG A 23 10.85 -5.23 11.48
CA ARG A 23 12.05 -5.94 10.99
C ARG A 23 12.20 -7.31 11.64
N GLN A 24 11.32 -7.63 12.60
CA GLN A 24 11.10 -8.99 13.04
C GLN A 24 10.77 -9.82 11.78
N PRO A 25 11.60 -10.79 11.40
CA PRO A 25 11.22 -11.71 10.33
C PRO A 25 9.86 -12.32 10.69
N LEU A 26 8.94 -12.38 9.71
CA LEU A 26 7.55 -12.86 9.85
C LEU A 26 7.44 -13.90 10.96
N ARG A 27 6.50 -13.70 11.89
CA ARG A 27 6.28 -14.66 12.99
C ARG A 27 5.96 -16.03 12.39
N SER A 28 6.28 -17.12 13.07
CA SER A 28 6.05 -18.49 12.56
C SER A 28 4.60 -18.69 12.08
N THR A 29 3.64 -18.05 12.77
CA THR A 29 2.22 -18.02 12.43
C THR A 29 1.91 -17.31 11.10
N GLU A 30 2.63 -16.25 10.76
CA GLU A 30 2.45 -15.51 9.51
C GLU A 30 3.04 -16.26 8.31
N TRP A 31 4.14 -16.99 8.51
CA TRP A 31 4.70 -17.92 7.52
C TRP A 31 3.74 -19.07 7.21
N TRP A 32 3.14 -19.66 8.24
CA TRP A 32 2.14 -20.71 8.07
C TRP A 32 0.89 -20.18 7.37
N GLY A 33 0.49 -18.94 7.61
CA GLY A 33 -0.59 -18.28 6.87
C GLY A 33 -0.30 -18.13 5.37
N LEU A 34 0.90 -17.68 4.99
CA LEU A 34 1.32 -17.57 3.58
C LEU A 34 1.46 -18.95 2.92
N PHE A 35 2.02 -19.92 3.64
CA PHE A 35 2.14 -21.31 3.17
C PHE A 35 0.76 -21.93 2.95
N ALA A 36 -0.14 -21.81 3.91
CA ALA A 36 -1.53 -22.27 3.79
C ALA A 36 -2.25 -21.58 2.63
N GLY A 37 -2.06 -20.26 2.45
CA GLY A 37 -2.61 -19.53 1.32
C GLY A 37 -2.12 -20.06 -0.03
N CYS A 38 -0.81 -20.35 -0.17
CA CYS A 38 -0.26 -20.94 -1.39
C CYS A 38 -0.79 -22.36 -1.62
N VAL A 39 -0.94 -23.17 -0.57
CA VAL A 39 -1.52 -24.52 -0.65
C VAL A 39 -2.98 -24.48 -1.07
N VAL A 40 -3.79 -23.56 -0.52
CA VAL A 40 -5.19 -23.37 -0.90
C VAL A 40 -5.30 -22.90 -2.36
N ALA A 41 -4.46 -21.96 -2.79
CA ALA A 41 -4.43 -21.50 -4.18
C ALA A 41 -4.06 -22.65 -5.13
N LEU A 42 -3.05 -23.48 -4.78
CA LEU A 42 -2.71 -24.68 -5.55
C LEU A 42 -3.84 -25.72 -5.54
N ALA A 43 -4.55 -25.89 -4.42
CA ALA A 43 -5.67 -26.82 -4.34
C ALA A 43 -6.84 -26.43 -5.25
N VAL A 44 -6.96 -25.15 -5.64
CA VAL A 44 -7.94 -24.68 -6.63
C VAL A 44 -7.38 -24.75 -8.05
N VAL A 45 -6.14 -24.31 -8.27
CA VAL A 45 -5.53 -24.23 -9.60
C VAL A 45 -5.20 -25.62 -10.17
N VAL A 46 -4.65 -26.52 -9.35
CA VAL A 46 -4.18 -27.84 -9.80
C VAL A 46 -5.30 -28.71 -10.35
N PRO A 47 -6.47 -28.87 -9.70
CA PRO A 47 -7.56 -29.67 -10.26
C PRO A 47 -8.07 -29.12 -11.60
N VAL A 48 -8.13 -27.80 -11.76
CA VAL A 48 -8.55 -27.14 -13.01
C VAL A 48 -7.53 -27.40 -14.13
N GLU A 49 -6.24 -27.24 -13.84
CA GLU A 49 -5.16 -27.55 -14.80
C GLU A 49 -5.14 -29.04 -15.19
N VAL A 50 -5.30 -29.94 -14.22
CA VAL A 50 -5.31 -31.39 -14.44
C VAL A 50 -6.53 -31.83 -15.25
N SER A 51 -7.71 -31.30 -14.93
CA SER A 51 -8.93 -31.55 -15.71
C SER A 51 -8.77 -31.07 -17.15
N ARG A 52 -8.18 -29.87 -17.35
CA ARG A 52 -7.90 -29.35 -18.69
C ARG A 52 -6.94 -30.24 -19.47
N LEU A 53 -5.81 -30.61 -18.88
CA LEU A 53 -4.78 -31.42 -19.55
C LEU A 53 -5.29 -32.84 -19.88
N ARG A 54 -6.16 -33.41 -19.06
CA ARG A 54 -6.81 -34.71 -19.34
C ARG A 54 -7.77 -34.67 -20.53
N ASN A 55 -8.35 -33.51 -20.80
CA ASN A 55 -9.31 -33.31 -21.89
C ASN A 55 -8.63 -32.71 -23.14
N ALA A 56 -7.30 -32.50 -23.11
CA ALA A 56 -6.58 -31.93 -24.24
C ALA A 56 -6.38 -32.98 -25.35
N PRO A 57 -6.51 -32.59 -26.64
CA PRO A 57 -6.39 -33.50 -27.78
C PRO A 57 -4.93 -33.95 -28.05
N LEU A 58 -3.96 -33.30 -27.41
CA LEU A 58 -2.53 -33.57 -27.52
C LEU A 58 -1.99 -34.04 -26.16
N SER A 59 -0.82 -34.66 -26.12
CA SER A 59 -0.16 -35.09 -24.87
C SER A 59 1.11 -34.29 -24.56
N GLY A 60 1.48 -34.26 -23.27
CA GLY A 60 2.73 -33.67 -22.79
C GLY A 60 2.85 -32.15 -22.97
N LEU A 61 4.07 -31.67 -23.26
CA LEU A 61 4.38 -30.24 -23.41
C LEU A 61 3.58 -29.59 -24.56
N ALA A 62 3.35 -30.34 -25.64
CA ALA A 62 2.58 -29.87 -26.80
C ALA A 62 1.13 -29.57 -26.43
N ALA A 63 0.51 -30.42 -25.59
CA ALA A 63 -0.82 -30.17 -25.03
C ALA A 63 -0.87 -28.90 -24.17
N TRP A 64 0.13 -28.74 -23.31
CA TRP A 64 0.20 -27.62 -22.39
C TRP A 64 0.38 -26.28 -23.11
N ILE A 65 1.20 -26.25 -24.17
CA ILE A 65 1.40 -25.06 -25.01
C ILE A 65 0.15 -24.77 -25.86
N ALA A 66 -0.43 -25.79 -26.49
CA ALA A 66 -1.56 -25.61 -27.41
C ALA A 66 -2.89 -25.28 -26.69
N THR A 67 -3.04 -25.69 -25.43
CA THR A 67 -4.26 -25.46 -24.63
C THR A 67 -4.03 -24.50 -23.46
N PHE A 68 -3.05 -23.61 -23.58
CA PHE A 68 -2.64 -22.69 -22.53
C PHE A 68 -3.83 -21.84 -22.03
N ASN A 69 -4.29 -22.12 -20.80
CA ASN A 69 -5.32 -21.31 -20.16
C ASN A 69 -4.67 -20.13 -19.44
N ILE A 70 -4.98 -18.94 -19.92
CA ILE A 70 -4.43 -17.68 -19.44
C ILE A 70 -4.77 -17.39 -17.97
N ASP A 71 -5.88 -17.94 -17.47
CA ASP A 71 -6.44 -17.65 -16.16
C ASP A 71 -5.90 -18.55 -15.05
N THR A 72 -5.24 -19.66 -15.39
CA THR A 72 -4.84 -20.69 -14.41
C THR A 72 -3.42 -21.22 -14.64
N SER A 73 -3.01 -21.38 -15.90
CA SER A 73 -1.72 -21.98 -16.28
C SER A 73 -0.48 -21.22 -15.79
N PRO A 74 -0.45 -19.87 -15.77
CA PRO A 74 0.72 -19.16 -15.24
C PRO A 74 0.82 -19.28 -13.72
N PHE A 75 -0.29 -19.44 -13.00
CA PHE A 75 -0.28 -19.40 -11.53
C PHE A 75 0.34 -20.66 -10.90
N ALA A 76 0.16 -21.84 -11.50
CA ALA A 76 0.73 -23.09 -10.99
C ALA A 76 2.27 -23.07 -10.82
N PRO A 77 3.08 -22.76 -11.86
CA PRO A 77 4.53 -22.70 -11.73
C PRO A 77 4.98 -21.56 -10.80
N TRP A 78 4.28 -20.42 -10.78
CA TRP A 78 4.63 -19.30 -9.90
C TRP A 78 4.31 -19.57 -8.42
N LEU A 79 3.21 -20.26 -8.12
CA LEU A 79 2.87 -20.70 -6.78
C LEU A 79 3.85 -21.78 -6.28
N LEU A 80 4.26 -22.71 -7.15
CA LEU A 80 5.27 -23.73 -6.83
C LEU A 80 6.64 -23.10 -6.56
N VAL A 81 7.10 -22.19 -7.42
CA VAL A 81 8.35 -21.44 -7.19
C VAL A 81 8.23 -20.60 -5.92
N GLY A 82 7.10 -19.94 -5.71
CA GLY A 82 6.79 -19.20 -4.48
C GLY A 82 6.94 -20.08 -3.24
N LEU A 83 6.34 -21.27 -3.22
CA LEU A 83 6.46 -22.24 -2.13
C LEU A 83 7.90 -22.70 -1.90
N VAL A 84 8.66 -22.99 -2.96
CA VAL A 84 10.07 -23.39 -2.86
C VAL A 84 10.93 -22.25 -2.30
N LEU A 85 10.69 -21.01 -2.72
CA LEU A 85 11.41 -19.84 -2.22
C LEU A 85 11.06 -19.55 -0.76
N LEU A 86 9.79 -19.66 -0.39
CA LEU A 86 9.32 -19.51 0.99
C LEU A 86 9.95 -20.59 1.90
N TRP A 87 9.96 -21.86 1.44
CA TRP A 87 10.57 -22.98 2.16
C TRP A 87 12.09 -22.82 2.31
N ARG A 88 12.82 -22.47 1.24
CA ARG A 88 14.27 -22.24 1.29
C ARG A 88 14.64 -21.07 2.20
N ARG A 89 13.84 -20.00 2.22
CA ARG A 89 14.11 -18.81 3.05
C ARG A 89 13.84 -19.08 4.53
N ARG A 90 12.86 -19.95 4.85
CA ARG A 90 12.64 -20.47 6.21
C ARG A 90 13.80 -21.36 6.66
N ARG A 91 14.21 -22.33 5.84
CA ARG A 91 15.32 -23.25 6.19
C ARG A 91 16.62 -22.49 6.48
N ARG A 92 16.99 -21.52 5.63
CA ARG A 92 18.15 -20.64 5.86
C ARG A 92 18.05 -19.78 7.12
N ARG A 93 16.84 -19.53 7.63
CA ARG A 93 16.64 -18.83 8.91
C ARG A 93 16.83 -19.79 10.07
N ASP A 94 16.25 -20.99 10.01
CA ASP A 94 16.40 -22.02 11.04
C ASP A 94 17.89 -22.40 11.17
N ASP A 95 18.61 -22.53 10.05
CA ASP A 95 20.05 -22.78 10.01
C ASP A 95 20.86 -21.63 10.64
N ARG A 96 20.48 -20.36 10.39
CA ARG A 96 21.14 -19.16 10.96
C ARG A 96 20.85 -18.96 12.44
N ALA A 97 19.61 -19.21 12.87
CA ALA A 97 19.25 -19.18 14.28
C ALA A 97 20.03 -20.24 15.07
N ALA A 98 20.21 -21.44 14.48
CA ALA A 98 21.05 -22.49 15.07
C ALA A 98 22.55 -22.17 15.07
N THR A 99 23.05 -21.31 14.16
CA THR A 99 24.46 -20.86 14.17
C THR A 99 24.69 -19.69 15.11
N ASP A 100 23.75 -18.75 15.22
CA ASP A 100 23.84 -17.62 16.13
C ASP A 100 23.71 -18.07 17.60
N GLU A 101 22.92 -19.10 17.91
CA GLU A 101 22.88 -19.75 19.24
C GLU A 101 24.21 -20.40 19.65
N VAL A 102 25.03 -20.83 18.69
CA VAL A 102 26.36 -21.43 18.94
C VAL A 102 27.44 -20.37 19.12
N ILE A 103 27.26 -19.17 18.57
CA ILE A 103 28.24 -18.07 18.64
C ILE A 103 28.00 -17.16 19.88
N ASP A 104 26.78 -17.12 20.42
CA ASP A 104 26.43 -16.24 21.57
C ASP A 104 26.93 -16.76 22.94
N HIS A 105 27.63 -17.90 22.99
CA HIS A 105 28.35 -18.37 24.18
C HIS A 105 29.86 -18.04 24.18
N GLY A 106 30.37 -17.33 23.16
CA GLY A 106 31.80 -17.00 23.05
C GLY A 106 32.19 -15.52 23.16
N ASP A 107 31.37 -14.57 22.69
CA ASP A 107 31.88 -13.24 22.32
C ASP A 107 31.14 -12.04 22.96
N ALA A 108 30.56 -12.21 24.15
CA ALA A 108 29.90 -11.11 24.88
C ALA A 108 30.87 -10.13 25.58
N ALA A 109 32.20 -10.38 25.57
CA ALA A 109 33.17 -9.58 26.32
C ALA A 109 33.98 -8.55 25.51
N ALA A 110 33.93 -8.54 24.17
CA ALA A 110 34.93 -7.82 23.37
C ALA A 110 34.45 -6.58 22.60
N ARG A 111 33.20 -6.11 22.75
CA ARG A 111 32.67 -4.98 21.96
C ARG A 111 32.20 -3.81 22.80
N SER A 112 33.13 -3.25 23.57
CA SER A 112 32.95 -1.98 24.28
C SER A 112 34.21 -1.11 24.21
N ALA A 113 34.67 -0.73 23.02
CA ALA A 113 35.48 0.47 22.79
C ALA A 113 35.90 0.54 21.31
N GLU A 114 35.21 1.34 20.51
CA GLU A 114 35.88 2.03 19.39
C GLU A 114 35.02 3.20 18.93
N ALA A 115 35.60 4.40 19.08
CA ALA A 115 35.03 5.66 18.64
C ALA A 115 34.91 5.69 17.11
N CYS A 116 33.79 6.20 16.61
CA CYS A 116 33.47 6.23 15.18
C CYS A 116 34.23 7.34 14.44
N PRO A 117 34.99 7.07 13.37
CA PRO A 117 35.64 8.11 12.58
C PRO A 117 34.67 8.78 11.57
N PRO A 118 34.96 10.03 11.14
CA PRO A 118 34.03 10.88 10.37
C PRO A 118 33.83 10.53 8.89
N GLU A 119 34.46 9.48 8.36
CA GLU A 119 34.41 9.11 6.92
C GLU A 119 33.09 8.46 6.44
N ARG A 120 32.22 8.01 7.36
CA ARG A 120 30.95 7.33 7.00
C ARG A 120 29.95 8.20 6.22
N SER A 121 30.14 9.51 6.17
CA SER A 121 29.18 10.44 5.57
C SER A 121 29.27 10.52 4.04
N ALA A 122 30.37 10.11 3.42
CA ALA A 122 30.53 10.03 1.96
C ALA A 122 30.08 8.65 1.41
N GLU A 123 30.45 7.56 2.08
CA GLU A 123 29.99 6.20 1.75
C GLU A 123 28.48 6.02 1.95
N ALA A 124 27.89 6.61 2.99
CA ALA A 124 26.44 6.59 3.20
C ALA A 124 25.67 7.32 2.09
N ARG A 125 26.22 8.41 1.54
CA ARG A 125 25.64 9.12 0.39
C ARG A 125 25.75 8.31 -0.91
N GLY A 126 26.91 7.69 -1.15
CA GLY A 126 27.12 6.78 -2.29
C GLY A 126 26.20 5.55 -2.26
N GLY A 127 25.98 4.98 -1.08
CA GLY A 127 25.05 3.87 -0.87
C GLY A 127 23.58 4.23 -1.11
N SER A 128 23.17 5.45 -0.73
CA SER A 128 21.80 5.95 -0.96
C SER A 128 21.52 6.16 -2.45
N ALA A 129 22.44 6.80 -3.18
CA ALA A 129 22.32 7.00 -4.62
C ALA A 129 22.25 5.67 -5.39
N LYS A 130 23.10 4.69 -5.03
CA LYS A 130 23.09 3.35 -5.63
C LYS A 130 21.77 2.62 -5.38
N ARG A 131 21.19 2.78 -4.19
CA ARG A 131 19.87 2.21 -3.85
C ARG A 131 18.75 2.85 -4.65
N ILE A 132 18.69 4.19 -4.72
CA ILE A 132 17.69 4.92 -5.50
C ILE A 132 17.76 4.48 -6.96
N ARG A 133 18.97 4.43 -7.54
CA ARG A 133 19.17 3.98 -8.92
C ARG A 133 18.62 2.57 -9.17
N ARG A 134 18.88 1.62 -8.28
CA ARG A 134 18.37 0.24 -8.39
C ARG A 134 16.84 0.19 -8.37
N VAL A 135 16.23 0.97 -7.49
CA VAL A 135 14.77 1.06 -7.38
C VAL A 135 14.15 1.65 -8.64
N THR A 136 14.72 2.75 -9.13
CA THR A 136 14.24 3.41 -10.34
C THR A 136 14.38 2.50 -11.56
N LEU A 137 15.51 1.80 -11.70
CA LEU A 137 15.71 0.81 -12.76
C LEU A 137 14.72 -0.36 -12.65
N GLY A 138 14.47 -0.87 -11.44
CA GLY A 138 13.49 -1.92 -11.22
C GLY A 138 12.06 -1.49 -11.58
N ALA A 139 11.66 -0.29 -11.17
CA ALA A 139 10.36 0.28 -11.53
C ALA A 139 10.23 0.50 -13.04
N ALA A 140 11.28 1.04 -13.69
CA ALA A 140 11.30 1.24 -15.14
C ALA A 140 11.21 -0.10 -15.90
N ALA A 141 11.93 -1.14 -15.44
CA ALA A 141 11.85 -2.47 -16.04
C ALA A 141 10.45 -3.07 -15.91
N VAL A 142 9.82 -2.98 -14.73
CA VAL A 142 8.45 -3.48 -14.49
C VAL A 142 7.43 -2.73 -15.35
N ALA A 143 7.53 -1.41 -15.42
CA ALA A 143 6.66 -0.59 -16.27
C ALA A 143 6.86 -0.93 -17.76
N GLY A 144 8.11 -1.07 -18.20
CA GLY A 144 8.45 -1.44 -19.57
C GLY A 144 7.90 -2.81 -19.98
N VAL A 145 8.00 -3.81 -19.09
CA VAL A 145 7.43 -5.14 -19.32
C VAL A 145 5.89 -5.08 -19.39
N SER A 146 5.24 -4.33 -18.50
CA SER A 146 3.79 -4.17 -18.52
C SER A 146 3.31 -3.56 -19.84
N LEU A 147 3.99 -2.51 -20.31
CA LEU A 147 3.71 -1.88 -21.59
C LEU A 147 3.96 -2.84 -22.76
N ALA A 148 5.10 -3.54 -22.76
CA ALA A 148 5.44 -4.50 -23.80
C ALA A 148 4.41 -5.63 -23.90
N CYS A 149 3.94 -6.17 -22.77
CA CYS A 149 2.88 -7.19 -22.75
C CYS A 149 1.55 -6.65 -23.28
N ALA A 150 1.15 -5.43 -22.89
CA ALA A 150 -0.08 -4.81 -23.37
C ALA A 150 -0.04 -4.56 -24.89
N LEU A 151 1.08 -4.01 -25.40
CA LEU A 151 1.30 -3.78 -26.83
C LEU A 151 1.40 -5.08 -27.62
N TYR A 152 2.01 -6.12 -27.03
CA TYR A 152 2.07 -7.44 -27.63
C TYR A 152 0.67 -8.03 -27.84
N VAL A 153 -0.22 -7.89 -26.84
CA VAL A 153 -1.62 -8.30 -26.97
C VAL A 153 -2.34 -7.42 -28.01
N ALA A 154 -2.12 -6.11 -27.99
CA ALA A 154 -2.71 -5.18 -28.96
C ALA A 154 -2.36 -5.54 -30.42
N ALA A 155 -1.13 -6.00 -30.65
CA ALA A 155 -0.62 -6.37 -31.96
C ALA A 155 -1.09 -7.74 -32.44
N ARG A 156 -1.76 -8.55 -31.59
CA ARG A 156 -2.20 -9.89 -31.99
C ARG A 156 -3.27 -9.79 -33.08
N PRO A 157 -3.11 -10.53 -34.20
CA PRO A 157 -4.14 -10.60 -35.22
C PRO A 157 -5.36 -11.35 -34.69
N VAL A 158 -6.55 -10.84 -34.97
CA VAL A 158 -7.83 -11.41 -34.55
C VAL A 158 -8.83 -11.39 -35.71
N GLY A 159 -9.72 -12.39 -35.72
CA GLY A 159 -10.68 -12.57 -36.79
C GLY A 159 -10.05 -13.10 -38.09
N HIS A 160 -10.91 -13.37 -39.07
CA HIS A 160 -10.49 -13.94 -40.35
C HIS A 160 -9.61 -12.99 -41.17
N GLU A 161 -9.81 -11.69 -41.02
CA GLU A 161 -9.06 -10.62 -41.70
C GLU A 161 -7.70 -10.32 -41.05
N GLY A 162 -7.39 -10.93 -39.89
CA GLY A 162 -6.09 -10.76 -39.22
C GLY A 162 -5.82 -9.33 -38.71
N ARG A 163 -6.87 -8.55 -38.40
CA ARG A 163 -6.70 -7.19 -37.88
C ARG A 163 -6.06 -7.21 -36.48
N PRO A 164 -5.18 -6.26 -36.13
CA PRO A 164 -4.63 -6.17 -34.78
C PRO A 164 -5.74 -5.94 -33.75
N PHE A 165 -5.70 -6.65 -32.61
CA PHE A 165 -6.68 -6.53 -31.54
C PHE A 165 -6.89 -5.08 -31.06
N GLY A 166 -5.79 -4.33 -30.88
CA GLY A 166 -5.85 -2.94 -30.41
C GLY A 166 -6.44 -1.95 -31.44
N SER A 167 -6.65 -2.38 -32.68
CA SER A 167 -7.32 -1.58 -33.72
C SER A 167 -8.82 -1.80 -33.79
N LEU A 168 -9.34 -2.77 -33.03
CA LEU A 168 -10.77 -3.07 -33.01
C LEU A 168 -11.55 -1.95 -32.30
N PRO A 169 -12.80 -1.70 -32.71
CA PRO A 169 -13.68 -0.81 -31.97
C PRO A 169 -13.98 -1.40 -30.57
N PRO A 170 -14.47 -0.57 -29.62
CA PRO A 170 -14.83 -1.05 -28.30
C PRO A 170 -15.78 -2.25 -28.37
N ALA A 171 -15.47 -3.29 -27.61
CA ALA A 171 -16.12 -4.59 -27.67
C ALA A 171 -17.31 -4.72 -26.72
N TYR A 172 -17.28 -3.99 -25.59
CA TYR A 172 -18.33 -4.02 -24.57
C TYR A 172 -19.12 -2.71 -24.54
N HIS A 173 -20.42 -2.82 -24.25
CA HIS A 173 -21.30 -1.66 -24.07
C HIS A 173 -20.79 -0.69 -22.98
N ASP A 174 -20.08 -1.22 -21.98
CA ASP A 174 -19.44 -0.45 -20.91
C ASP A 174 -18.43 0.57 -21.43
N GLU A 175 -17.65 0.19 -22.43
CA GLU A 175 -16.58 1.03 -23.00
C GLU A 175 -17.17 2.29 -23.65
N TYR A 176 -18.29 2.14 -24.36
CA TYR A 176 -19.03 3.28 -24.93
C TYR A 176 -19.57 4.20 -23.83
N SER A 177 -20.07 3.64 -22.73
CA SER A 177 -20.56 4.42 -21.59
C SER A 177 -19.43 5.22 -20.92
N TYR A 178 -18.24 4.63 -20.75
CA TYR A 178 -17.08 5.35 -20.22
C TYR A 178 -16.53 6.41 -21.18
N LEU A 179 -16.50 6.13 -22.48
CA LEU A 179 -16.14 7.12 -23.51
C LEU A 179 -17.12 8.30 -23.54
N PHE A 180 -18.42 8.02 -23.44
CA PHE A 180 -19.45 9.05 -23.32
C PHE A 180 -19.26 9.89 -22.05
N GLN A 181 -19.00 9.26 -20.91
CA GLN A 181 -18.72 9.96 -19.65
C GLN A 181 -17.50 10.88 -19.77
N ALA A 182 -16.40 10.38 -20.33
CA ALA A 182 -15.18 11.16 -20.56
C ALA A 182 -15.44 12.38 -21.47
N ARG A 183 -16.18 12.21 -22.57
CA ARG A 183 -16.58 13.31 -23.46
C ARG A 183 -17.49 14.32 -22.77
N THR A 184 -18.37 13.86 -21.88
CA THR A 184 -19.24 14.73 -21.08
C THR A 184 -18.42 15.65 -20.17
N PHE A 185 -17.40 15.09 -19.50
CA PHE A 185 -16.47 15.88 -18.66
C PHE A 185 -15.62 16.85 -19.49
N LEU A 186 -15.15 16.44 -20.67
CA LEU A 186 -14.42 17.33 -21.59
C LEU A 186 -15.28 18.49 -22.08
N ALA A 187 -16.61 18.31 -22.16
CA ALA A 187 -17.55 19.39 -22.45
C ALA A 187 -17.84 20.30 -21.23
N GLY A 188 -17.13 20.12 -20.11
CA GLY A 188 -17.34 20.88 -18.87
C GLY A 188 -18.65 20.55 -18.14
N ARG A 189 -19.23 19.36 -18.40
CA ARG A 189 -20.53 18.95 -17.88
C ARG A 189 -20.41 17.67 -17.07
N TRP A 190 -21.36 17.46 -16.17
CA TRP A 190 -21.53 16.18 -15.47
C TRP A 190 -22.55 15.26 -16.16
N TRP A 191 -23.45 15.85 -16.95
CA TRP A 191 -24.52 15.18 -17.68
C TRP A 191 -25.08 16.12 -18.77
N PHE A 192 -25.79 15.57 -19.74
CA PHE A 192 -26.56 16.32 -20.74
C PHE A 192 -28.07 16.21 -20.46
N PRO A 193 -28.90 17.19 -20.81
CA PRO A 193 -30.35 17.00 -20.73
C PRO A 193 -30.78 15.87 -21.67
N SER A 194 -31.72 15.03 -21.22
CA SER A 194 -32.39 14.07 -22.11
C SER A 194 -33.11 14.78 -23.25
N ALA A 195 -33.30 14.09 -24.38
CA ALA A 195 -34.04 14.63 -25.50
C ALA A 195 -35.47 15.03 -25.07
N PRO A 196 -35.99 16.23 -25.43
CA PRO A 196 -37.30 16.70 -24.97
C PRO A 196 -38.48 15.89 -25.52
N ARG A 197 -38.30 15.26 -26.68
CA ARG A 197 -39.28 14.42 -27.36
C ARG A 197 -38.60 13.15 -27.84
N HIS A 198 -39.34 12.04 -27.80
CA HIS A 198 -38.88 10.73 -28.26
C HIS A 198 -37.56 10.27 -27.62
N ARG A 199 -37.42 10.46 -26.31
CA ARG A 199 -36.17 10.14 -25.58
C ARG A 199 -35.80 8.67 -25.70
N GLU A 200 -36.80 7.80 -25.80
CA GLU A 200 -36.67 6.35 -25.95
C GLU A 200 -35.86 5.93 -27.19
N LEU A 201 -35.80 6.78 -28.23
CA LEU A 201 -34.96 6.54 -29.41
C LEU A 201 -33.46 6.69 -29.12
N PHE A 202 -33.11 7.32 -28.00
CA PHE A 202 -31.73 7.57 -27.57
C PHE A 202 -31.33 6.70 -26.37
N ASP A 203 -32.16 5.73 -25.99
CA ASP A 203 -31.81 4.79 -24.92
C ASP A 203 -30.63 3.92 -25.33
N GLN A 204 -29.62 3.87 -24.47
CA GLN A 204 -28.38 3.12 -24.68
C GLN A 204 -28.09 2.27 -23.45
N MET A 205 -27.50 1.09 -23.67
CA MET A 205 -27.04 0.26 -22.56
C MET A 205 -26.06 1.05 -21.67
N HIS A 206 -26.26 0.97 -20.37
CA HIS A 206 -25.42 1.63 -19.35
C HIS A 206 -25.38 3.16 -19.42
N VAL A 207 -26.35 3.79 -20.07
CA VAL A 207 -26.55 5.25 -20.06
C VAL A 207 -27.93 5.54 -19.46
N LEU A 208 -27.97 6.47 -18.51
CA LEU A 208 -29.20 6.98 -17.91
C LEU A 208 -29.82 7.99 -18.88
N ASN A 209 -31.15 7.99 -19.02
CA ASN A 209 -31.88 8.90 -19.91
C ASN A 209 -33.19 9.43 -19.27
N GLU A 210 -33.21 9.55 -17.94
CA GLU A 210 -34.39 9.92 -17.16
C GLU A 210 -34.37 11.42 -16.80
N GLY A 211 -34.26 12.28 -17.82
CA GLY A 211 -34.09 13.73 -17.67
C GLY A 211 -32.63 14.16 -17.56
N ARG A 212 -31.75 13.25 -17.14
CA ARG A 212 -30.29 13.38 -17.23
C ARG A 212 -29.73 12.28 -18.11
N PHE A 213 -29.13 12.67 -19.22
CA PHE A 213 -28.37 11.84 -20.13
C PHE A 213 -26.92 11.73 -19.66
N ALA A 214 -26.59 10.64 -18.98
CA ALA A 214 -25.31 10.44 -18.29
C ALA A 214 -24.91 8.96 -18.24
N SER A 215 -23.62 8.65 -18.15
CA SER A 215 -23.20 7.27 -17.86
C SER A 215 -23.76 6.82 -16.52
N ARG A 216 -24.21 5.56 -16.45
CA ARG A 216 -24.65 4.93 -15.20
C ARG A 216 -23.48 4.65 -14.25
N TYR A 217 -22.25 4.60 -14.76
CA TYR A 217 -21.07 4.27 -13.98
C TYR A 217 -20.56 5.44 -13.13
N PHE A 218 -19.82 5.10 -12.08
CA PHE A 218 -19.17 6.09 -11.21
C PHE A 218 -18.11 6.89 -11.98
N PRO A 219 -17.83 8.15 -11.56
CA PRO A 219 -17.12 9.12 -12.39
C PRO A 219 -15.62 8.85 -12.56
N GLY A 220 -15.00 8.01 -11.72
CA GLY A 220 -13.55 7.84 -11.67
C GLY A 220 -12.95 7.36 -13.00
N THR A 221 -13.56 6.36 -13.64
CA THR A 221 -13.08 5.83 -14.92
C THR A 221 -13.23 6.85 -16.05
N GLY A 222 -14.36 7.56 -16.14
CA GLY A 222 -14.54 8.63 -17.13
C GLY A 222 -13.56 9.79 -16.94
N LEU A 223 -13.29 10.19 -15.69
CA LEU A 223 -12.30 11.22 -15.36
C LEU A 223 -10.88 10.79 -15.74
N TRP A 224 -10.53 9.52 -15.50
CA TRP A 224 -9.25 8.96 -15.91
C TRP A 224 -9.06 8.99 -17.42
N LEU A 225 -10.10 8.63 -18.17
CA LEU A 225 -10.04 8.51 -19.63
C LEU A 225 -10.07 9.87 -20.33
N ALA A 226 -10.66 10.92 -19.71
CA ALA A 226 -10.81 12.24 -20.31
C ALA A 226 -9.54 12.80 -20.98
N PRO A 227 -8.35 12.86 -20.33
CA PRO A 227 -7.13 13.37 -21.00
C PRO A 227 -6.71 12.53 -22.21
N TRP A 228 -6.91 11.22 -22.17
CA TRP A 228 -6.55 10.30 -23.25
C TRP A 228 -7.54 10.37 -24.42
N VAL A 229 -8.82 10.59 -24.12
CA VAL A 229 -9.86 10.86 -25.11
C VAL A 229 -9.60 12.20 -25.80
N ALA A 230 -9.22 13.24 -25.06
CA ALA A 230 -8.86 14.54 -25.62
C ALA A 230 -7.64 14.44 -26.55
N ALA A 231 -6.67 13.59 -26.22
CA ALA A 231 -5.51 13.29 -27.05
C ALA A 231 -5.81 12.36 -28.25
N GLY A 232 -7.05 11.89 -28.42
CA GLY A 232 -7.44 10.97 -29.51
C GLY A 232 -6.98 9.52 -29.31
N HIS A 233 -6.45 9.18 -28.13
CA HIS A 233 -5.77 7.93 -27.85
C HIS A 233 -6.24 7.29 -26.53
N PRO A 234 -7.52 6.94 -26.38
CA PRO A 234 -8.12 6.52 -25.11
C PRO A 234 -7.45 5.29 -24.47
N VAL A 235 -7.01 4.33 -25.28
CA VAL A 235 -6.41 3.07 -24.81
C VAL A 235 -5.09 3.30 -24.06
N TRP A 236 -4.36 4.37 -24.38
CA TRP A 236 -3.12 4.71 -23.66
C TRP A 236 -3.35 4.98 -22.18
N GLY A 237 -4.55 5.43 -21.79
CA GLY A 237 -4.92 5.55 -20.38
C GLY A 237 -4.88 4.21 -19.64
N GLN A 238 -5.24 3.12 -20.31
CA GLN A 238 -5.19 1.79 -19.72
C GLN A 238 -3.77 1.25 -19.63
N TYR A 239 -2.94 1.50 -20.66
CA TYR A 239 -1.53 1.14 -20.64
C TYR A 239 -0.79 1.84 -19.50
N VAL A 240 -0.99 3.15 -19.35
CA VAL A 240 -0.37 3.93 -18.26
C VAL A 240 -0.87 3.46 -16.89
N ALA A 241 -2.17 3.22 -16.73
CA ALA A 241 -2.72 2.69 -15.49
C ALA A 241 -2.12 1.30 -15.15
N GLY A 242 -1.96 0.42 -16.14
CA GLY A 242 -1.33 -0.89 -15.97
C GLY A 242 0.15 -0.82 -15.58
N MET A 243 0.91 0.07 -16.23
CA MET A 243 2.32 0.34 -15.89
C MET A 243 2.46 0.81 -14.45
N LEU A 244 1.68 1.83 -14.07
CA LEU A 244 1.71 2.40 -12.72
C LEU A 244 1.25 1.39 -11.66
N ALA A 245 0.18 0.63 -11.93
CA ALA A 245 -0.26 -0.42 -11.03
C ALA A 245 0.82 -1.49 -10.80
N SER A 246 1.50 -1.90 -11.87
CA SER A 246 2.62 -2.86 -11.79
C SER A 246 3.79 -2.31 -10.96
N VAL A 247 4.11 -1.02 -11.12
CA VAL A 247 5.13 -0.34 -10.31
C VAL A 247 4.71 -0.28 -8.85
N PHE A 248 3.45 0.01 -8.53
CA PHE A 248 2.99 0.02 -7.14
C PHE A 248 2.97 -1.37 -6.52
N VAL A 249 2.69 -2.43 -7.28
CA VAL A 249 2.87 -3.82 -6.83
C VAL A 249 4.35 -4.10 -6.53
N PHE A 250 5.26 -3.70 -7.42
CA PHE A 250 6.71 -3.77 -7.19
C PHE A 250 7.11 -3.08 -5.88
N LEU A 251 6.66 -1.85 -5.66
CA LEU A 251 6.98 -1.06 -4.49
C LEU A 251 6.36 -1.65 -3.21
N ALA A 252 5.11 -2.07 -3.24
CA ALA A 252 4.43 -2.72 -2.11
C ALA A 252 5.14 -4.01 -1.71
N ALA A 253 5.44 -4.89 -2.67
CA ALA A 253 6.16 -6.13 -2.40
C ALA A 253 7.58 -5.85 -1.88
N ARG A 254 8.26 -4.82 -2.40
CA ARG A 254 9.57 -4.41 -1.89
C ARG A 254 9.56 -4.06 -0.41
N GLU A 255 8.50 -3.40 0.09
CA GLU A 255 8.33 -3.10 1.52
C GLU A 255 8.17 -4.36 2.39
N LEU A 256 7.72 -5.48 1.80
CA LEU A 256 7.53 -6.77 2.49
C LEU A 256 8.79 -7.65 2.45
N GLY A 257 9.47 -7.72 1.30
CA GLY A 257 10.47 -8.75 1.04
C GLY A 257 11.84 -8.25 0.56
N GLY A 258 12.02 -6.94 0.34
CA GLY A 258 13.21 -6.34 -0.24
C GLY A 258 13.19 -6.28 -1.78
N ASP A 259 14.27 -5.76 -2.37
CA ASP A 259 14.33 -5.37 -3.80
C ASP A 259 14.03 -6.53 -4.76
N ALA A 260 14.60 -7.73 -4.52
CA ALA A 260 14.40 -8.88 -5.39
C ALA A 260 12.94 -9.39 -5.35
N PHE A 261 12.33 -9.43 -4.16
CA PHE A 261 10.94 -9.84 -4.02
C PHE A 261 10.00 -8.84 -4.69
N GLY A 262 10.26 -7.54 -4.50
CA GLY A 262 9.58 -6.47 -5.23
C GLY A 262 9.65 -6.67 -6.74
N LEU A 263 10.86 -6.85 -7.28
CA LEU A 263 11.08 -6.99 -8.71
C LEU A 263 10.33 -8.19 -9.30
N VAL A 264 10.43 -9.35 -8.65
CA VAL A 264 9.71 -10.56 -9.07
C VAL A 264 8.21 -10.32 -9.03
N SER A 265 7.64 -9.84 -7.92
CA SER A 265 6.20 -9.58 -7.82
C SER A 265 5.70 -8.57 -8.85
N GLY A 266 6.44 -7.49 -9.10
CA GLY A 266 6.11 -6.50 -10.11
C GLY A 266 6.13 -7.06 -11.52
N LEU A 267 7.18 -7.82 -11.87
CA LEU A 267 7.29 -8.47 -13.18
C LEU A 267 6.18 -9.50 -13.41
N LEU A 268 5.85 -10.29 -12.38
CA LEU A 268 4.76 -11.25 -12.42
C LEU A 268 3.42 -10.60 -12.71
N PHE A 269 3.12 -9.53 -11.98
CA PHE A 269 1.92 -8.76 -12.18
C PHE A 269 1.90 -8.09 -13.57
N ALA A 270 3.01 -7.51 -13.99
CA ALA A 270 3.16 -6.86 -15.30
C ALA A 270 2.95 -7.83 -16.47
N SER A 271 3.42 -9.08 -16.34
CA SER A 271 3.26 -10.14 -17.33
C SER A 271 1.97 -10.95 -17.16
N ALA A 272 1.14 -10.63 -16.17
CA ALA A 272 -0.08 -11.37 -15.91
C ALA A 272 -1.01 -11.23 -17.12
N PRO A 273 -1.50 -12.34 -17.70
CA PRO A 273 -2.19 -12.23 -18.98
C PRO A 273 -3.50 -11.45 -18.91
N GLY A 274 -4.22 -11.54 -17.79
CA GLY A 274 -5.38 -10.69 -17.54
C GLY A 274 -5.04 -9.20 -17.51
N VAL A 275 -3.91 -8.80 -16.92
CA VAL A 275 -3.48 -7.39 -16.89
C VAL A 275 -3.17 -6.88 -18.30
N ALA A 276 -2.52 -7.70 -19.13
CA ALA A 276 -2.21 -7.36 -20.51
C ALA A 276 -3.47 -7.32 -21.40
N LEU A 277 -4.36 -8.30 -21.26
CA LEU A 277 -5.59 -8.40 -22.06
C LEU A 277 -6.59 -7.30 -21.71
N PHE A 278 -6.95 -7.16 -20.43
CA PHE A 278 -7.88 -6.10 -20.00
C PHE A 278 -7.28 -4.70 -20.16
N GLY A 279 -5.95 -4.59 -20.30
CA GLY A 279 -5.26 -3.32 -20.59
C GLY A 279 -5.54 -2.78 -21.99
N ASN A 280 -6.16 -3.59 -22.85
CA ASN A 280 -6.58 -3.20 -24.19
C ASN A 280 -8.08 -2.89 -24.28
N LEU A 281 -8.81 -2.94 -23.16
CA LEU A 281 -10.24 -2.67 -23.08
C LEU A 281 -10.50 -1.41 -22.25
N LEU A 282 -11.44 -0.55 -22.66
CA LEU A 282 -11.77 0.70 -21.97
C LEU A 282 -12.69 0.50 -20.76
N LEU A 283 -12.38 -0.50 -19.94
CA LEU A 283 -13.13 -0.87 -18.75
C LEU A 283 -12.55 -0.23 -17.47
N ALA A 284 -13.34 -0.21 -16.40
CA ALA A 284 -12.93 0.32 -15.11
C ALA A 284 -11.85 -0.49 -14.37
N HIS A 285 -11.40 -1.63 -14.91
CA HIS A 285 -10.43 -2.52 -14.25
C HIS A 285 -9.10 -1.83 -13.94
N HIS A 286 -8.43 -1.26 -14.95
CA HIS A 286 -7.10 -0.67 -14.79
C HIS A 286 -7.08 0.60 -13.95
N PRO A 287 -8.02 1.55 -14.09
CA PRO A 287 -8.08 2.72 -13.23
C PRO A 287 -8.36 2.34 -11.76
N THR A 288 -9.14 1.28 -11.54
CA THR A 288 -9.36 0.73 -10.19
C THR A 288 -8.09 0.08 -9.65
N LEU A 289 -7.40 -0.75 -10.44
CA LEU A 289 -6.13 -1.39 -10.06
C LEU A 289 -5.08 -0.35 -9.67
N LEU A 290 -4.99 0.76 -10.41
CA LEU A 290 -4.12 1.89 -10.07
C LEU A 290 -4.39 2.39 -8.64
N GLY A 291 -5.65 2.66 -8.30
CA GLY A 291 -6.04 3.11 -6.96
C GLY A 291 -5.75 2.09 -5.87
N LEU A 292 -6.11 0.82 -6.10
CA LEU A 292 -5.93 -0.25 -5.12
C LEU A 292 -4.46 -0.56 -4.84
N THR A 293 -3.61 -0.55 -5.87
CA THR A 293 -2.18 -0.81 -5.73
C THR A 293 -1.45 0.38 -5.09
N LEU A 294 -1.84 1.62 -5.41
CA LEU A 294 -1.38 2.81 -4.68
C LEU A 294 -1.76 2.73 -3.20
N PHE A 295 -3.02 2.37 -2.89
CA PHE A 295 -3.47 2.15 -1.53
C PHE A 295 -2.61 1.09 -0.82
N LEU A 296 -2.40 -0.06 -1.45
CA LEU A 296 -1.62 -1.15 -0.86
C LEU A 296 -0.18 -0.72 -0.54
N TRP A 297 0.49 -0.06 -1.49
CA TRP A 297 1.85 0.43 -1.29
C TRP A 297 1.92 1.51 -0.21
N ALA A 298 1.05 2.53 -0.28
CA ALA A 298 1.04 3.62 0.68
C ALA A 298 0.65 3.15 2.09
N PHE A 299 -0.30 2.21 2.20
CA PHE A 299 -0.68 1.59 3.47
C PHE A 299 0.47 0.77 4.05
N ALA A 300 1.18 -0.02 3.25
CA ALA A 300 2.37 -0.74 3.69
C ALA A 300 3.46 0.23 4.19
N ARG A 301 3.65 1.37 3.51
CA ARG A 301 4.61 2.39 3.91
C ARG A 301 4.22 3.10 5.20
N MET A 302 2.93 3.41 5.37
CA MET A 302 2.36 3.97 6.60
C MET A 302 2.63 3.05 7.80
N GLN A 303 2.35 1.75 7.65
CA GLN A 303 2.57 0.76 8.72
C GLN A 303 4.04 0.60 9.13
N ARG A 304 4.99 0.98 8.27
CA ARG A 304 6.44 0.92 8.53
C ARG A 304 7.02 2.19 9.18
N GLY A 305 6.19 3.01 9.81
CA GLY A 305 6.59 4.29 10.39
C GLY A 305 6.58 5.44 9.37
N GLY A 306 5.87 5.27 8.25
CA GLY A 306 5.59 6.36 7.34
C GLY A 306 4.71 7.41 8.02
N GLY A 307 5.12 8.68 8.00
CA GLY A 307 4.31 9.77 8.51
C GLY A 307 2.96 9.94 7.79
N TRP A 308 2.13 10.87 8.27
CA TRP A 308 0.75 11.12 7.83
C TRP A 308 0.56 11.21 6.30
N ARG A 309 1.59 11.63 5.56
CA ARG A 309 1.59 11.71 4.09
C ARG A 309 1.23 10.37 3.44
N TRP A 310 1.65 9.24 4.03
CA TRP A 310 1.35 7.91 3.51
C TRP A 310 -0.08 7.48 3.82
N ALA A 311 -0.63 7.91 4.96
CA ALA A 311 -2.06 7.74 5.26
C ALA A 311 -2.92 8.51 4.26
N PHE A 312 -2.52 9.75 3.92
CA PHE A 312 -3.16 10.55 2.88
C PHE A 312 -3.15 9.83 1.53
N TRP A 313 -1.99 9.36 1.06
CA TRP A 313 -1.91 8.64 -0.23
C TRP A 313 -2.65 7.30 -0.22
N ALA A 314 -2.68 6.59 0.91
CA ALA A 314 -3.49 5.40 1.06
C ALA A 314 -4.99 5.73 0.91
N GLY A 315 -5.46 6.76 1.63
CA GLY A 315 -6.82 7.28 1.50
C GLY A 315 -7.16 7.67 0.06
N CYS A 316 -6.31 8.48 -0.58
CA CYS A 316 -6.48 8.87 -1.98
C CYS A 316 -6.57 7.68 -2.94
N GLY A 317 -5.70 6.67 -2.79
CA GLY A 317 -5.74 5.46 -3.62
C GLY A 317 -7.04 4.67 -3.44
N LEU A 318 -7.49 4.50 -2.20
CA LEU A 318 -8.73 3.77 -1.91
C LEU A 318 -9.97 4.56 -2.38
N SER A 319 -10.02 5.87 -2.11
CA SER A 319 -11.09 6.75 -2.57
C SER A 319 -11.16 6.80 -4.10
N TRP A 320 -10.01 6.88 -4.79
CA TRP A 320 -9.96 6.77 -6.24
C TRP A 320 -10.54 5.44 -6.75
N ALA A 321 -10.13 4.33 -6.13
CA ALA A 321 -10.70 3.03 -6.46
C ALA A 321 -12.22 2.97 -6.19
N MET A 322 -12.73 3.65 -5.15
CA MET A 322 -14.17 3.76 -4.90
C MET A 322 -14.91 4.57 -5.97
N LEU A 323 -14.30 5.65 -6.46
CA LEU A 323 -14.84 6.46 -7.56
C LEU A 323 -14.88 5.70 -8.89
N CYS A 324 -14.04 4.68 -9.06
CA CYS A 324 -14.09 3.79 -10.22
C CYS A 324 -15.07 2.61 -10.00
N ARG A 325 -14.91 1.90 -8.88
CA ARG A 325 -15.65 0.67 -8.54
C ARG A 325 -15.81 0.51 -7.01
N PRO A 326 -16.90 1.03 -6.41
CA PRO A 326 -17.03 1.12 -4.95
C PRO A 326 -17.11 -0.24 -4.27
N LEU A 327 -17.83 -1.21 -4.83
CA LEU A 327 -17.95 -2.53 -4.22
C LEU A 327 -16.60 -3.26 -4.18
N THR A 328 -15.81 -3.17 -5.26
CA THR A 328 -14.46 -3.74 -5.33
C THR A 328 -13.53 -3.07 -4.32
N ALA A 329 -13.56 -1.74 -4.24
CA ALA A 329 -12.73 -1.00 -3.29
C ALA A 329 -13.13 -1.26 -1.83
N ALA A 330 -14.43 -1.35 -1.53
CA ALA A 330 -14.93 -1.69 -0.20
C ALA A 330 -14.49 -3.10 0.20
N ALA A 331 -14.69 -4.09 -0.66
CA ALA A 331 -14.26 -5.47 -0.40
C ALA A 331 -12.74 -5.57 -0.20
N PHE A 332 -11.95 -4.85 -1.01
CA PHE A 332 -10.49 -4.83 -0.88
C PHE A 332 -10.04 -4.13 0.41
N GLY A 333 -10.63 -2.99 0.75
CA GLY A 333 -10.25 -2.19 1.91
C GLY A 333 -10.72 -2.76 3.25
N LEU A 334 -11.79 -3.55 3.27
CA LEU A 334 -12.44 -4.03 4.49
C LEU A 334 -11.51 -4.82 5.44
N PRO A 335 -10.69 -5.80 4.98
CA PRO A 335 -9.73 -6.48 5.87
C PRO A 335 -8.71 -5.53 6.50
N PHE A 336 -8.25 -4.52 5.75
CA PHE A 336 -7.30 -3.52 6.24
C PHE A 336 -7.96 -2.60 7.25
N GLY A 337 -9.20 -2.17 6.98
CA GLY A 337 -10.02 -1.39 7.90
C GLY A 337 -10.21 -2.11 9.22
N ILE A 338 -10.66 -3.37 9.21
CA ILE A 338 -10.84 -4.18 10.43
C ILE A 338 -9.54 -4.25 11.24
N ARG A 339 -8.41 -4.55 10.59
CA ARG A 339 -7.11 -4.62 11.26
C ARG A 339 -6.70 -3.27 11.84
N PHE A 340 -6.84 -2.20 11.07
CA PHE A 340 -6.47 -0.84 11.47
C PHE A 340 -7.31 -0.35 12.66
N PHE A 341 -8.63 -0.50 12.60
CA PHE A 341 -9.52 -0.19 13.70
C PHE A 341 -9.24 -1.05 14.94
N GLY A 342 -8.98 -2.35 14.76
CA GLY A 342 -8.61 -3.24 15.86
C GLY A 342 -7.31 -2.81 16.55
N GLN A 343 -6.29 -2.37 15.80
CA GLN A 343 -5.04 -1.83 16.36
C GLN A 343 -5.26 -0.50 17.08
N GLY A 344 -6.02 0.42 16.49
CA GLY A 344 -6.39 1.70 17.10
C GLY A 344 -7.18 1.51 18.40
N TRP A 345 -8.13 0.58 18.41
CA TRP A 345 -8.91 0.27 19.60
C TRP A 345 -8.05 -0.27 20.74
N ARG A 346 -7.13 -1.20 20.45
CA ARG A 346 -6.22 -1.78 21.45
C ARG A 346 -5.26 -0.75 22.03
N THR A 347 -4.75 0.16 21.20
CA THR A 347 -3.86 1.24 21.67
C THR A 347 -4.60 2.24 22.55
N LEU A 348 -5.83 2.63 22.19
CA LEU A 348 -6.68 3.48 23.03
C LEU A 348 -7.01 2.82 24.38
N LEU A 349 -7.34 1.52 24.38
CA LEU A 349 -7.56 0.77 25.62
C LEU A 349 -6.30 0.70 26.48
N ALA A 350 -5.14 0.42 25.89
CA ALA A 350 -3.87 0.38 26.62
C ALA A 350 -3.51 1.74 27.25
N HIS A 351 -3.76 2.85 26.54
CA HIS A 351 -3.58 4.20 27.09
C HIS A 351 -4.55 4.48 28.24
N LYS A 352 -5.83 4.11 28.11
CA LYS A 352 -6.82 4.25 29.20
C LYS A 352 -6.45 3.42 30.43
N ILE A 353 -5.95 2.19 30.24
CA ILE A 353 -5.50 1.34 31.33
C ILE A 353 -4.26 1.95 32.00
N ARG A 354 -3.25 2.37 31.22
CA ARG A 354 -2.02 2.99 31.76
C ARG A 354 -2.31 4.30 32.49
N ALA A 355 -3.19 5.15 31.97
CA ALA A 355 -3.62 6.38 32.64
C ALA A 355 -4.38 6.11 33.94
N ARG A 356 -5.15 5.01 34.01
CA ARG A 356 -5.85 4.58 35.23
C ARG A 356 -4.93 3.94 36.27
N THR A 357 -3.83 3.30 35.87
CA THR A 357 -2.86 2.70 36.81
C THR A 357 -1.82 3.70 37.30
N THR A 358 -1.47 4.73 36.53
CA THR A 358 -0.55 5.80 36.98
C THR A 358 -1.24 6.89 37.80
N ALA A 359 -2.54 7.13 37.61
CA ALA A 359 -3.28 8.15 38.38
C ALA A 359 -3.28 7.91 39.91
N PRO A 360 -3.52 6.70 40.44
CA PRO A 360 -3.47 6.45 41.88
C PRO A 360 -2.04 6.55 42.44
N GLN A 361 -1.03 6.17 41.67
CA GLN A 361 0.37 6.21 42.10
C GLN A 361 0.92 7.63 42.18
N ALA A 362 0.48 8.53 41.29
CA ALA A 362 0.83 9.94 41.34
C ALA A 362 0.19 10.66 42.55
N VAL A 363 -1.05 10.30 42.91
CA VAL A 363 -1.73 10.83 44.09
C VAL A 363 -1.08 10.33 45.38
N ALA A 364 -0.76 9.03 45.47
CA ALA A 364 -0.06 8.47 46.63
C ALA A 364 1.36 9.03 46.81
N ALA A 365 2.10 9.27 45.71
CA ALA A 365 3.42 9.90 45.77
C ALA A 365 3.34 11.38 46.19
N HIS A 366 2.28 12.10 45.80
CA HIS A 366 2.06 13.48 46.23
C HIS A 366 1.71 13.59 47.72
N ASP A 367 0.92 12.64 48.24
CA ASP A 367 0.54 12.57 49.66
C ASP A 367 1.75 12.23 50.55
N GLN A 368 2.63 11.34 50.09
CA GLN A 368 3.88 10.99 50.79
C GLN A 368 4.90 12.14 50.80
N THR A 369 4.93 12.98 49.77
CA THR A 369 5.82 14.16 49.75
C THR A 369 5.27 15.30 50.61
N GLN A 370 3.95 15.46 50.72
CA GLN A 370 3.35 16.46 51.63
C GLN A 370 3.49 16.07 53.11
N THR A 371 3.34 14.79 53.44
CA THR A 371 3.54 14.28 54.82
C THR A 371 5.01 14.30 55.26
N ALA A 372 5.96 14.13 54.33
CA ALA A 372 7.38 14.32 54.62
C ALA A 372 7.76 15.81 54.79
N ALA A 373 7.10 16.73 54.09
CA ALA A 373 7.36 18.17 54.19
C ALA A 373 6.83 18.81 55.48
N THR A 374 5.79 18.24 56.12
CA THR A 374 5.22 18.75 57.38
C THR A 374 5.96 18.28 58.64
N SER A 375 6.96 17.40 58.52
CA SER A 375 7.77 16.91 59.66
C SER A 375 9.18 17.51 59.72
N ALA A 376 9.54 18.43 58.84
CA ALA A 376 10.83 19.13 58.88
C ALA A 376 10.76 20.36 59.81
N PRO A 377 11.69 20.51 60.79
CA PRO A 377 11.70 21.68 61.67
C PRO A 377 12.09 22.94 60.91
N ALA A 378 11.39 24.05 61.23
CA ALA A 378 11.56 25.34 60.60
C ALA A 378 12.99 25.89 60.77
N ALA A 379 13.74 25.92 59.68
CA ALA A 379 14.98 26.69 59.58
C ALA A 379 14.68 28.03 58.89
N SER A 380 14.80 29.10 59.67
CA SER A 380 14.74 30.50 59.24
C SER A 380 15.92 30.88 58.34
N SER A 381 15.66 31.55 57.21
CA SER A 381 16.68 32.36 56.51
C SER A 381 16.02 33.28 55.47
N PRO A 382 16.59 34.48 55.20
CA PRO A 382 15.84 35.69 54.89
C PRO A 382 15.75 36.05 53.39
N ASP A 383 14.92 37.08 53.17
CA ASP A 383 14.57 37.77 51.94
C ASP A 383 15.71 38.08 50.96
N HIS A 384 15.44 37.85 49.68
CA HIS A 384 15.92 38.73 48.61
C HIS A 384 14.91 38.82 47.43
N PRO A 385 14.65 40.03 46.89
CA PRO A 385 13.57 40.26 45.94
C PRO A 385 14.01 40.15 44.47
N GLY A 386 13.06 39.74 43.63
CA GLY A 386 12.90 40.27 42.27
C GLY A 386 13.64 39.56 41.13
N ARG A 387 12.91 38.71 40.39
CA ARG A 387 12.97 38.63 38.92
C ARG A 387 11.69 37.98 38.35
N PRO A 388 11.06 38.57 37.33
CA PRO A 388 9.77 38.09 36.80
C PRO A 388 9.94 36.80 35.99
N ARG A 389 9.01 35.85 36.18
CA ARG A 389 8.93 34.60 35.42
C ARG A 389 8.49 34.92 33.98
N ALA A 390 9.33 34.55 33.01
CA ALA A 390 8.94 34.51 31.61
C ALA A 390 7.87 33.43 31.42
N PHE A 391 6.78 33.81 30.72
CA PHE A 391 5.80 32.89 30.16
C PHE A 391 6.49 32.02 29.10
N ASP A 392 6.75 30.75 29.42
CA ASP A 392 7.19 29.75 28.44
C ASP A 392 5.94 29.04 27.90
N VAL A 393 5.48 29.45 26.71
CA VAL A 393 4.45 28.74 25.96
C VAL A 393 5.10 27.51 25.33
N GLN A 394 5.17 26.42 26.09
CA GLN A 394 5.43 25.10 25.53
C GLN A 394 4.14 24.58 24.88
N THR A 395 4.02 24.74 23.56
CA THR A 395 3.07 23.97 22.75
C THR A 395 3.50 22.51 22.69
N GLY A 396 3.24 21.76 23.76
CA GLY A 396 3.42 20.32 23.83
C GLY A 396 2.24 19.61 23.17
N TRP A 397 2.29 19.40 21.86
CA TRP A 397 1.33 18.54 21.17
C TRP A 397 1.71 17.07 21.38
N THR A 398 0.82 16.32 22.00
CA THR A 398 0.93 14.87 22.19
C THR A 398 0.18 14.11 21.08
N PRO A 399 0.49 12.81 20.84
CA PRO A 399 -0.28 11.97 19.92
C PRO A 399 -1.78 11.87 20.24
N ALA A 400 -2.20 12.24 21.46
CA ALA A 400 -3.61 12.30 21.86
C ALA A 400 -4.33 13.53 21.28
N ASP A 401 -3.61 14.63 21.04
CA ASP A 401 -4.15 15.87 20.46
C ASP A 401 -4.49 15.69 18.98
N TRP A 402 -3.83 14.74 18.32
CA TRP A 402 -4.11 14.34 16.95
C TRP A 402 -5.51 13.71 16.79
N TRP A 403 -5.93 12.85 17.72
CA TRP A 403 -7.25 12.19 17.63
C TRP A 403 -8.44 13.14 17.73
N ARG A 404 -8.27 14.28 18.42
CA ARG A 404 -9.32 15.30 18.56
C ARG A 404 -9.53 16.11 17.28
N CYS A 405 -8.48 16.29 16.47
CA CYS A 405 -8.58 17.02 15.20
C CYS A 405 -9.16 16.16 14.06
N THR A 406 -8.88 14.85 14.03
CA THR A 406 -9.29 13.99 12.90
C THR A 406 -10.76 13.57 12.91
N LEU A 407 -11.48 13.71 14.04
CA LEU A 407 -12.86 13.26 14.18
C LEU A 407 -13.94 14.36 14.14
N GLY A 408 -13.58 15.64 14.02
CA GLY A 408 -14.54 16.73 13.82
C GLY A 408 -15.67 16.85 14.87
N LEU A 409 -15.56 16.17 16.02
CA LEU A 409 -16.52 16.25 17.11
C LEU A 409 -16.06 17.30 18.12
N ALA A 410 -16.25 18.57 17.75
CA ALA A 410 -16.31 19.64 18.72
C ALA A 410 -17.70 19.62 19.37
N ILE A 411 -17.83 18.98 20.53
CA ILE A 411 -18.91 19.29 21.47
C ILE A 411 -18.24 19.82 22.74
N PRO A 412 -18.35 21.12 23.04
CA PRO A 412 -17.95 21.63 24.34
C PRO A 412 -19.03 21.22 25.35
N LEU A 413 -18.67 20.40 26.33
CA LEU A 413 -19.45 20.29 27.55
C LEU A 413 -18.93 21.37 28.51
N ALA A 414 -19.85 22.29 28.85
CA ALA A 414 -19.73 23.23 29.94
C ALA A 414 -19.66 22.53 31.31
#